data_AF-A0A533ZI39-F1
#
_entry.id   AF-A0A533ZI39-F1
#
_cell.length_a   1.000
_cell.length_b   1.000
_cell.length_c   1.000
_cell.angle_alpha   90.00
_cell.angle_beta   90.00
_cell.angle_gamma   90.00
#
_symmetry.space_group_name_H-M   'P 1'
#
loop_
_entity.id
_entity.type
_entity.pdbx_description
1 polymer ?
#
loop_
_entity_poly.entity_id
_entity_poly.type
_entity_poly.pdbx_seq_one_letter_code
_entity_poly.pdbx_strand_id
1 'polypeptide(L)' 'MDLKEFLLSLITIYVSARLLGELAARLGQSAVLGELLAGVALGGSVLNLVQATDTLKLLGEVGIILLLFE' A
#
# COMPACT_ATOMS: atom_id res chain seq x y z
N MET A 1 15.01 5.29 8.78
CA MET A 1 13.88 6.04 8.23
C MET A 1 13.49 7.05 9.27
N ASP A 2 13.61 8.33 8.96
CA ASP A 2 13.18 9.39 9.87
C ASP A 2 11.65 9.53 9.85
N LEU A 3 11.07 10.14 10.88
CA LEU A 3 9.60 10.32 10.99
C LEU A 3 8.99 10.99 9.75
N LYS A 4 9.68 11.98 9.18
CA LYS A 4 9.23 12.69 7.98
C LYS A 4 9.13 11.76 6.77
N GLU A 5 10.17 10.97 6.54
CA GLU A 5 10.19 9.98 5.46
C GLU A 5 9.10 8.94 5.67
N PHE A 6 8.92 8.49 6.92
CA PHE A 6 7.89 7.50 7.27
C PHE A 6 6.48 7.99 6.95
N LEU A 7 6.14 9.20 7.38
CA LEU A 7 4.83 9.80 7.09
C LEU A 7 4.62 10.01 5.59
N LEU A 8 5.65 10.45 4.86
CA LEU A 8 5.58 10.59 3.40
C LEU A 8 5.32 9.25 2.72
N SER A 9 6.00 8.18 3.13
CA SER A 9 5.75 6.84 2.60
C SER A 9 4.33 6.36 2.91
N LEU A 10 3.82 6.56 4.12
CA LEU A 10 2.45 6.18 4.46
C LEU A 10 1.41 6.94 3.64
N ILE A 11 1.58 8.26 3.48
CA ILE A 11 0.67 9.07 2.64
C ILE A 11 0.72 8.57 1.21
N THR A 12 1.91 8.29 0.68
CA THR A 12 2.09 7.80 -0.70
C THR A 12 1.43 6.44 -0.89
N ILE A 13 1.65 5.49 0.03
CA ILE A 13 1.00 4.18 0.03
C ILE A 13 -0.52 4.37 0.07
N TYR A 14 -1.05 5.10 1.05
CA TYR A 14 -2.49 5.27 1.25
C TYR A 14 -3.18 5.89 0.03
N VAL A 15 -2.63 7.00 -0.50
CA VAL A 15 -3.19 7.68 -1.66
C VAL A 15 -3.15 6.79 -2.90
N SER A 16 -2.01 6.13 -3.17
CA SER A 16 -1.88 5.24 -4.31
C SER A 16 -2.84 4.04 -4.25
N ALA A 17 -2.97 3.42 -3.09
CA ALA A 17 -3.84 2.27 -2.86
C ALA A 17 -5.31 2.65 -3.04
N ARG A 18 -5.73 3.80 -2.48
CA ARG A 18 -7.07 4.38 -2.70
C ARG A 18 -7.37 4.65 -4.17
N LEU A 19 -6.44 5.28 -4.88
CA LEU A 19 -6.65 5.62 -6.29
C LEU A 19 -6.74 4.36 -7.16
N LEU A 20 -5.82 3.42 -6.99
CA LEU A 20 -5.80 2.21 -7.81
C LEU A 20 -6.89 1.21 -7.41
N GLY A 21 -7.26 1.14 -6.13
CA GLY A 21 -8.40 0.33 -5.66
C GLY A 21 -9.73 0.82 -6.24
N GLU A 22 -9.95 2.14 -6.25
CA GLU A 22 -11.12 2.76 -6.87
C GLU A 22 -11.14 2.54 -8.40
N LEU A 23 -9.97 2.67 -9.06
CA LEU A 23 -9.85 2.37 -10.48
C LEU A 23 -10.14 0.89 -10.78
N ALA A 24 -9.65 -0.03 -9.97
CA ALA A 24 -9.93 -1.46 -10.11
C ALA A 24 -11.43 -1.75 -9.96
N ALA A 25 -12.07 -1.14 -8.95
CA ALA A 25 -13.52 -1.25 -8.75
C ALA A 25 -14.31 -0.73 -9.96
N ARG A 26 -13.90 0.40 -10.55
CA ARG A 26 -14.51 0.97 -11.76
C ARG A 26 -14.37 0.06 -12.99
N LEU A 27 -13.30 -0.72 -13.05
CA LEU A 27 -13.06 -1.71 -14.10
C LEU A 27 -13.73 -3.07 -13.83
N GLY A 28 -14.54 -3.18 -12.77
CA GLY A 28 -15.23 -4.41 -12.38
C GLY A 28 -14.35 -5.46 -11.70
N GLN A 29 -13.16 -5.06 -11.24
CA GLN A 29 -12.25 -5.89 -10.44
C GLN A 29 -12.46 -5.63 -8.94
N SER A 30 -11.94 -6.51 -8.09
CA SER A 30 -11.89 -6.26 -6.65
C SER A 30 -10.99 -5.08 -6.33
N ALA A 31 -11.39 -4.23 -5.38
CA ALA A 31 -10.56 -3.10 -4.93
C ALA A 31 -9.20 -3.57 -4.39
N VAL A 32 -9.17 -4.73 -3.71
CA VAL A 32 -7.94 -5.34 -3.16
C VAL A 32 -6.89 -5.58 -4.25
N LEU A 33 -7.30 -5.97 -5.46
CA LEU A 33 -6.37 -6.12 -6.59
C LEU A 33 -5.69 -4.78 -6.94
N GLY A 34 -6.44 -3.68 -6.95
CA GLY A 34 -5.89 -2.35 -7.21
C GLY A 34 -4.93 -1.89 -6.12
N GLU A 35 -5.23 -2.17 -4.86
CA GLU A 35 -4.37 -1.86 -3.71
C GLU A 35 -3.05 -2.64 -3.76
N LEU A 36 -3.10 -3.94 -4.10
CA LEU A 36 -1.90 -4.76 -4.27
C LEU A 36 -1.04 -4.27 -5.44
N LEU A 37 -1.66 -3.90 -6.56
CA LEU A 37 -0.96 -3.30 -7.70
C LEU A 37 -0.27 -1.99 -7.32
N ALA A 38 -0.90 -1.17 -6.48
CA ALA A 38 -0.29 0.05 -5.94
C ALA A 38 0.99 -0.27 -5.15
N GLY A 39 0.95 -1.30 -4.29
CA GLY A 39 2.10 -1.77 -3.54
C GLY A 39 3.25 -2.24 -4.45
N VAL A 40 2.95 -3.03 -5.49
CA VAL A 40 3.95 -3.49 -6.46
C VAL A 40 4.55 -2.31 -7.24
N ALA A 41 3.71 -1.36 -7.67
CA ALA A 41 4.15 -0.18 -8.42
C ALA A 41 5.06 0.73 -7.57
N LEU A 42 4.70 0.97 -6.31
CA LEU A 42 5.48 1.82 -5.40
C LEU A 42 6.74 1.16 -4.85
N GLY A 43 6.74 -0.18 -4.76
CA GLY A 43 7.82 -0.94 -4.16
C GLY A 43 9.13 -0.86 -4.92
N GLY A 44 10.18 -1.42 -4.30
CA GLY A 44 11.55 -1.44 -4.84
C GLY A 44 11.71 -2.09 -6.21
N SER A 45 10.73 -2.87 -6.67
CA SER A 45 10.77 -3.60 -7.94
C SER A 45 10.37 -2.78 -9.17
N VAL A 46 9.64 -1.67 -8.99
CA VAL A 46 9.12 -0.88 -10.14
C VAL A 46 9.56 0.58 -10.04
N LEU A 47 8.93 1.39 -9.18
CA LEU A 47 9.26 2.81 -9.04
C LEU A 47 10.29 3.10 -7.95
N ASN A 48 10.52 2.15 -7.03
CA ASN A 48 11.44 2.29 -5.89
C ASN A 48 11.19 3.56 -5.06
N LEU A 49 9.92 3.98 -4.95
CA LEU A 49 9.49 5.15 -4.18
C LEU A 49 9.36 4.84 -2.70
N VAL A 50 8.99 3.60 -2.37
CA VAL A 50 8.83 3.15 -1.00
C VAL A 50 9.69 1.90 -0.77
N GLN A 51 10.59 2.00 0.20
CA GLN A 51 11.43 0.88 0.63
C GLN A 51 10.75 0.12 1.78
N ALA A 52 10.79 -1.21 1.71
CA ALA A 52 10.25 -2.05 2.76
C ALA A 52 11.13 -1.97 4.01
N THR A 53 10.61 -1.34 5.06
CA THR A 53 11.22 -1.29 6.40
C THR A 53 10.52 -2.27 7.34
N ASP A 54 11.16 -2.66 8.43
CA ASP A 54 10.56 -3.57 9.41
C ASP A 54 9.27 -3.00 10.02
N THR A 55 9.21 -1.68 10.21
CA THR A 55 8.01 -0.98 10.66
C THR A 55 6.86 -1.06 9.65
N LEU A 56 7.13 -0.88 8.36
CA LEU A 56 6.10 -1.00 7.32
C LEU A 56 5.61 -2.44 7.17
N LYS A 57 6.51 -3.43 7.32
CA LYS A 57 6.13 -4.85 7.33
C LYS A 57 5.21 -5.18 8.49
N LEU A 58 5.57 -4.76 9.71
CA LEU A 58 4.73 -4.91 10.90
C LEU A 58 3.35 -4.26 10.72
N LEU A 59 3.29 -3.05 10.15
CA LEU A 59 2.00 -2.42 9.83
C LEU A 59 1.19 -3.21 8.82
N GLY A 60 1.84 -3.79 7.79
CA GLY A 60 1.19 -4.68 6.83
C GLY A 60 0.62 -5.93 7.50
N GLU A 61 1.38 -6.57 8.39
CA GLU A 61 0.92 -7.73 9.16
C GLU A 61 -0.29 -7.38 10.04
N VAL A 62 -0.25 -6.24 10.73
CA VAL A 62 -1.40 -5.74 11.51
C VAL A 62 -2.60 -5.48 10.60
N GLY A 63 -2.40 -4.88 9.43
CA GLY A 63 -3.46 -4.66 8.44
C GLY A 63 -4.10 -5.95 7.96
N ILE A 64 -3.30 -6.98 7.66
CA ILE A 64 -3.80 -8.31 7.27
C ILE A 64 -4.61 -8.94 8.40
N ILE A 65 -4.13 -8.84 9.65
CA ILE A 65 -4.87 -9.31 10.81
C ILE A 65 -6.23 -8.62 10.86
N LEU A 66 -6.29 -7.29 10.79
CA LEU A 66 -7.55 -6.55 10.80
C LEU A 66 -8.50 -7.01 9.68
N LEU A 67 -8.00 -7.20 8.45
CA LEU A 67 -8.80 -7.71 7.33
C LEU A 67 -9.35 -9.12 7.54
N LEU A 68 -8.64 -9.99 8.25
CA LEU A 68 -9.10 -11.35 8.56
C LEU A 68 -10.18 -11.39 9.65
N PHE A 69 -10.25 -10.34 10.48
CA PHE A 69 -11.24 -10.20 11.56
C PHE A 69 -12.47 -9.37 11.14
N GLU A 70 -12.48 -8.76 9.95
CA GLU A 70 -13.66 -8.18 9.29
C GLU A 70 -14.53 -9.27 8.64
#